data_AF-A0A1A6GNK9-F1
#
_entry.id   AF-A0A1A6GNK9-F1
#
_cell.length_a   1.000
_cell.length_b   1.000
_cell.length_c   1.000
_cell.angle_alpha   90.00
_cell.angle_beta   90.00
_cell.angle_gamma   90.00
#
_symmetry.space_group_name_H-M   'P 1'
#
loop_
_entity.id
_entity.type
_entity.pdbx_description
1 polymer ?
#
loop_
_entity_poly.entity_id
_entity_poly.type
_entity_poly.pdbx_seq_one_letter_code
_entity_poly.pdbx_strand_id
1 'polypeptide(L)'
;MNDDFEGGEFIFTEMDAKTVTASIKPKCGRMISFSSGGENPHGVKAVTKGQRCAVALWFTLDPLYRELERIQADEVIAILDQEHRKHGLNINPKDEL
;
A
#
# COMPACT_ATOMS: atom_id res chain seq x y z
N MET A 1 -0.99 -7.70 -12.24
CA MET A 1 -1.85 -8.88 -12.22
C MET A 1 -2.43 -9.15 -13.60
N ASN A 2 -3.04 -8.17 -14.26
CA ASN A 2 -3.42 -8.28 -15.69
C ASN A 2 -3.69 -6.90 -16.32
N ASP A 3 -3.94 -6.84 -17.63
CA ASP A 3 -4.20 -5.63 -18.42
C ASP A 3 -5.28 -5.79 -19.52
N ASP A 4 -5.95 -6.94 -19.57
CA ASP A 4 -6.97 -7.31 -20.55
C ASP A 4 -8.40 -6.95 -20.09
N PHE A 5 -8.62 -5.69 -19.71
CA PHE A 5 -9.93 -5.19 -19.27
C PHE A 5 -10.15 -3.71 -19.59
N GLU A 6 -11.41 -3.26 -19.54
CA GLU A 6 -11.81 -1.85 -19.69
C GLU A 6 -12.55 -1.35 -18.43
N GLY A 7 -12.40 -0.08 -18.09
CA GLY A 7 -12.90 0.51 -16.84
C GLY A 7 -12.05 0.11 -15.62
N GLY A 8 -12.68 0.00 -14.45
CA GLY A 8 -12.01 -0.47 -13.23
C GLY A 8 -11.04 0.53 -12.61
N GLU A 9 -11.19 1.83 -12.87
CA GLU A 9 -10.38 2.86 -12.25
C GLU A 9 -10.51 2.83 -10.73
N PHE A 10 -9.38 2.94 -10.05
CA PHE A 10 -9.37 3.20 -8.61
C PHE A 10 -9.61 4.68 -8.39
N ILE A 11 -10.56 5.03 -7.54
CA ILE A 11 -10.95 6.41 -7.28
C ILE A 11 -10.85 6.75 -5.80
N PHE A 12 -10.47 7.98 -5.52
CA PHE A 12 -10.72 8.63 -4.23
C PHE A 12 -11.94 9.54 -4.36
N THR A 13 -12.71 9.67 -3.30
CA THR A 13 -13.91 10.49 -3.27
C THR A 13 -13.94 11.38 -2.03
N GLU A 14 -14.80 12.39 -2.07
CA GLU A 14 -15.30 13.01 -0.86
C GLU A 14 -16.14 12.00 -0.05
N MET A 15 -16.53 12.38 1.17
CA MET A 15 -17.37 11.56 2.06
C MET A 15 -18.76 11.23 1.48
N ASP A 16 -19.20 11.94 0.45
CA ASP A 16 -20.48 11.70 -0.24
C ASP A 16 -20.45 10.48 -1.18
N ALA A 17 -19.28 9.84 -1.36
CA ALA A 17 -19.01 8.72 -2.26
C ALA A 17 -19.37 8.96 -3.74
N LYS A 18 -19.62 10.21 -4.13
CA LYS A 18 -20.05 10.61 -5.48
C LYS A 18 -19.05 11.55 -6.13
N THR A 19 -18.54 12.50 -5.36
CA THR A 19 -17.59 13.50 -5.84
C THR A 19 -16.21 12.87 -5.91
N VAL A 20 -15.75 12.56 -7.12
CA VAL A 20 -14.43 11.97 -7.36
C VAL A 20 -13.35 13.05 -7.28
N THR A 21 -12.39 12.87 -6.37
CA THR A 21 -11.27 13.80 -6.15
C THR A 21 -10.01 13.36 -6.88
N ALA A 22 -9.83 12.06 -7.06
CA ALA A 22 -8.74 11.48 -7.85
C ALA A 22 -9.18 10.19 -8.55
N SER A 23 -8.62 9.92 -9.73
CA SER A 23 -8.91 8.72 -10.51
C SER A 23 -7.61 8.16 -11.10
N ILE A 24 -7.31 6.91 -10.78
CA ILE A 24 -6.09 6.23 -11.18
C ILE A 24 -6.44 5.12 -12.15
N LYS A 25 -5.95 5.26 -13.39
CA LYS A 25 -6.02 4.19 -14.38
C LYS A 25 -5.14 3.01 -13.94
N PRO A 26 -5.68 1.78 -13.83
CA PRO A 26 -4.90 0.62 -13.49
C PRO A 26 -3.85 0.33 -14.55
N LYS A 27 -2.70 -0.17 -14.12
CA LYS A 27 -1.65 -0.72 -14.99
C LYS A 27 -1.09 -1.96 -14.34
N CYS A 28 -0.74 -2.98 -15.13
CA CYS A 28 -0.10 -4.16 -14.58
C CYS A 28 1.18 -3.76 -13.81
N GLY A 29 1.31 -4.26 -12.57
CA GLY A 29 2.45 -3.96 -11.68
C GLY A 29 2.38 -2.64 -10.92
N ARG A 30 1.40 -1.76 -11.19
CA ARG A 30 1.24 -0.51 -10.42
C ARG A 30 0.65 -0.81 -9.03
N MET A 31 1.33 -0.31 -8.00
CA MET A 31 0.87 -0.29 -6.62
C MET A 31 0.40 1.11 -6.22
N ILE A 32 -0.62 1.18 -5.37
CA ILE A 32 -1.09 2.40 -4.71
C ILE A 32 -1.14 2.07 -3.22
N SER A 33 -0.60 2.96 -2.38
CA SER A 33 -0.61 2.86 -0.92
C SER A 33 -1.13 4.17 -0.35
N PHE A 34 -1.98 4.09 0.66
CA PHE A 34 -2.58 5.24 1.35
C PHE A 34 -2.97 4.82 2.78
N SER A 35 -3.15 5.78 3.68
CA SER A 35 -3.61 5.49 5.05
C SER A 35 -5.06 5.02 5.05
N SER A 36 -5.41 4.08 5.93
CA SER A 36 -6.77 3.53 6.03
C SER A 36 -7.77 4.44 6.76
N GLY A 37 -7.37 5.67 7.09
CA GLY A 37 -8.19 6.61 7.83
C GLY A 37 -9.36 7.15 7.01
N GLY A 38 -10.30 7.80 7.71
CA GLY A 38 -11.51 8.37 7.11
C GLY A 38 -11.25 9.49 6.10
N GLU A 39 -10.03 10.03 6.06
CA GLU A 39 -9.56 11.00 5.08
C GLU A 39 -9.40 10.42 3.66
N ASN A 40 -9.43 9.09 3.51
CA ASN A 40 -9.28 8.43 2.22
C ASN A 40 -10.51 7.57 1.81
N PRO A 41 -11.72 8.15 1.63
CA PRO A 41 -12.82 7.43 0.99
C PRO A 41 -12.41 7.04 -0.44
N HIS A 42 -12.58 5.77 -0.79
CA HIS A 42 -12.12 5.25 -2.08
C HIS A 42 -12.98 4.10 -2.58
N GLY A 43 -12.83 3.79 -3.86
CA GLY A 43 -13.57 2.71 -4.51
C GLY A 43 -13.00 2.34 -5.87
N VAL A 44 -13.71 1.45 -6.55
CA VAL A 44 -13.36 1.00 -7.90
C VAL A 44 -14.56 1.26 -8.81
N LYS A 45 -14.34 1.99 -9.92
CA LYS A 45 -15.36 2.15 -10.96
C LYS A 45 -15.70 0.80 -11.58
N ALA A 46 -16.89 0.70 -12.17
CA ALA A 46 -17.31 -0.52 -12.83
C ALA A 46 -16.30 -0.97 -13.90
N VAL A 47 -16.01 -2.27 -13.92
CA VAL A 47 -15.33 -2.91 -15.06
C VAL A 47 -16.38 -3.10 -16.14
N THR A 48 -16.12 -2.55 -17.33
CA THR A 48 -17.07 -2.58 -18.45
C THR A 48 -16.81 -3.74 -19.40
N LYS A 49 -15.62 -4.34 -19.36
CA LYS A 49 -15.22 -5.49 -20.17
C LYS A 49 -14.05 -6.23 -19.53
N GLY A 50 -14.04 -7.56 -19.67
CA GLY A 50 -12.98 -8.42 -19.12
C GLY A 50 -13.10 -8.59 -17.61
N GLN A 51 -11.98 -8.94 -16.97
CA GLN A 51 -11.89 -9.12 -15.52
C GLN A 51 -10.69 -8.34 -14.99
N ARG A 52 -10.86 -7.59 -13.90
CA ARG A 52 -9.75 -6.90 -13.22
C ARG A 52 -9.30 -7.71 -12.01
N CYS A 53 -8.03 -8.12 -11.98
CA CYS A 53 -7.44 -8.79 -10.83
C CYS A 53 -6.61 -7.81 -9.99
N ALA A 54 -6.82 -7.82 -8.68
CA ALA A 54 -6.08 -7.02 -7.72
C ALA A 54 -5.82 -7.80 -6.43
N VAL A 55 -4.72 -7.49 -5.77
CA VAL A 55 -4.37 -7.92 -4.42
C VAL A 55 -4.44 -6.67 -3.57
N ALA A 56 -5.24 -6.72 -2.52
CA ALA A 56 -5.33 -5.67 -1.53
C ALA A 56 -4.65 -6.18 -0.25
N LEU A 57 -3.84 -5.32 0.34
CA LEU A 57 -3.12 -5.57 1.58
C LEU A 57 -3.50 -4.46 2.55
N TRP A 58 -3.67 -4.83 3.82
CA TRP A 58 -3.87 -3.89 4.90
C TRP A 58 -2.78 -4.11 5.94
N PHE A 59 -2.17 -3.01 6.36
CA PHE A 59 -1.19 -3.02 7.43
C PHE A 59 -1.77 -2.27 8.63
N THR A 60 -1.47 -2.77 9.81
CA THR A 60 -1.90 -2.13 11.06
C THR A 60 -0.70 -1.99 11.99
N LEU A 61 -0.65 -0.87 12.71
CA LEU A 61 0.28 -0.65 13.82
C LEU A 61 -0.38 -0.92 15.18
N ASP A 62 -1.66 -1.30 15.19
CA ASP A 62 -2.35 -1.65 16.43
C ASP A 62 -1.72 -2.92 17.02
N PRO A 63 -1.13 -2.84 18.23
CA PRO A 63 -0.46 -3.98 18.85
C PRO A 63 -1.40 -5.16 19.12
N LEU A 64 -2.71 -4.94 19.18
CA LEU A 64 -3.70 -6.01 19.34
C LEU A 64 -3.70 -6.99 18.16
N TYR A 65 -3.36 -6.52 16.96
CA TYR A 65 -3.37 -7.31 15.72
C TYR A 65 -1.96 -7.57 15.20
N ARG A 66 -0.96 -7.55 16.08
CA ARG A 66 0.43 -7.76 15.69
C ARG A 66 0.65 -9.21 15.28
N GLU A 67 1.06 -9.41 14.03
CA GLU A 67 1.42 -10.72 13.49
C GLU A 67 2.76 -11.21 14.06
N LEU A 68 2.91 -12.53 14.21
CA LEU A 68 4.14 -13.14 14.74
C LEU A 68 5.34 -12.84 13.83
N GLU A 69 5.09 -12.88 12.53
CA GLU A 69 6.04 -12.58 11.46
C GLU A 69 6.55 -11.14 11.58
N ARG A 70 5.71 -10.20 12.05
CA ARG A 70 6.14 -8.82 12.30
C ARG A 70 7.15 -8.75 13.44
N ILE A 71 6.93 -9.50 14.52
CA ILE A 71 7.86 -9.55 15.66
C ILE A 71 9.23 -10.08 15.20
N GLN A 72 9.23 -11.17 14.43
CA GLN A 72 10.46 -11.74 13.87
C GLN A 72 11.17 -10.77 12.93
N ALA A 73 10.41 -10.05 12.07
CA ALA A 73 10.98 -9.02 11.22
C ALA A 73 11.62 -7.89 12.03
N ASP A 74 10.97 -7.44 13.10
CA ASP A 74 11.50 -6.38 13.96
C ASP A 74 12.82 -6.82 14.65
N GLU A 75 12.95 -8.10 15.04
CA GLU A 75 14.22 -8.66 15.54
C GLU A 75 15.33 -8.64 14.49
N VAL A 76 15.03 -9.03 13.25
CA VAL A 76 15.99 -8.99 12.14
C VAL A 76 16.44 -7.56 11.84
N ILE A 77 15.51 -6.61 11.80
CA ILE A 77 15.82 -5.18 11.59
C ILE A 77 16.72 -4.67 12.73
N ALA A 78 16.43 -5.00 13.99
CA ALA A 78 17.25 -4.59 15.12
C ALA A 78 18.68 -5.15 15.03
N ILE A 79 18.86 -6.40 14.58
CA ILE A 79 20.18 -6.99 14.35
C ILE A 79 20.90 -6.26 13.22
N LEU A 80 20.23 -6.02 12.09
CA LEU A 80 20.81 -5.30 10.95
C LEU A 80 21.23 -3.88 11.32
N ASP A 81 20.45 -3.18 12.14
CA ASP A 81 20.79 -1.83 12.61
C ASP A 81 21.99 -1.81 13.56
N GLN A 82 22.18 -2.87 14.35
CA GLN A 82 23.38 -3.02 15.19
C GLN A 82 24.61 -3.29 14.32
N GLU A 83 24.49 -4.15 13.31
CA GLU A 83 25.58 -4.45 12.38
C GLU A 83 25.95 -3.24 11.51
N HIS A 84 24.97 -2.47 11.00
CA HIS A 84 25.23 -1.20 10.31
C HIS A 84 25.97 -0.20 11.18
N ARG A 85 25.56 -0.04 12.45
CA ARG A 85 26.25 0.85 13.40
C ARG A 85 27.68 0.39 13.71
N LYS A 86 27.94 -0.92 13.76
CA LYS A 86 29.30 -1.48 13.94
C LYS A 86 30.18 -1.33 12.69
N HIS A 87 29.60 -1.44 11.50
CA HIS A 87 30.33 -1.42 10.23
C HIS A 87 30.45 -0.03 9.56
N GLY A 88 29.82 1.01 10.11
CA GLY A 88 29.93 2.37 9.57
C GLY A 88 29.40 2.51 8.14
N LEU A 89 28.42 1.70 7.77
CA LEU A 89 27.77 1.79 6.46
C LEU A 89 26.78 2.96 6.50
N ASN A 90 27.12 4.05 5.79
CA ASN A 90 26.27 5.22 5.62
C ASN A 90 25.01 4.83 4.84
N ILE A 91 23.93 4.52 5.55
CA ILE A 91 22.59 4.47 4.95
C ILE A 91 22.27 5.90 4.50
N ASN A 92 21.90 6.08 3.24
CA ASN A 92 21.52 7.37 2.71
C ASN A 92 20.23 7.83 3.41
N PRO A 93 20.19 9.04 4.01
CA PRO A 93 19.01 9.52 4.73
C PRO A 93 17.72 9.62 3.89
N LYS A 94 17.81 9.46 2.57
CA LYS A 94 16.65 9.40 1.66
C LYS A 94 15.99 8.02 1.58
N ASP A 95 16.61 7.00 2.18
CA ASP A 95 16.11 5.62 2.20
C ASP A 95 15.30 5.31 3.48
N GLU A 96 15.20 6.25 4.42
CA GLU A 96 14.26 6.18 5.54
C GLU A 96 12.89 6.73 5.11
N LEU A 97 11.84 5.92 5.34
CA LEU A 97 10.44 6.17 4.98
C LEU A 97 9.82 7.35 5.74
#